data_AF-A0A8J2J271-F1
#
_entry.id   AF-A0A8J2J271-F1
#
_cell.length_a   1.000
_cell.length_b   1.000
_cell.length_c   1.000
_cell.angle_alpha   90.00
_cell.angle_beta   90.00
_cell.angle_gamma   90.00
#
_symmetry.space_group_name_H-M   'P 1'
#
loop_
_entity.id
_entity.type
_entity.pdbx_description
1 polymer ?
#
loop_
_entity_poly.entity_id
_entity_poly.type
_entity_poly.pdbx_seq_one_letter_code
_entity_poly.pdbx_strand_id
1 'polypeptide(L)'
;DRMIDMGFEPDVQKILEFMPVTNQKPDTEEAEDETLLMKNFYTKNKYRQTVMFTATMPPAVERLARNYLRRPAVVYIGSVGKPTERVEQIVYLISESEKRKKLIEILDRGLEPPIIIFVNQKKGADVLAKGLEKLGV
;
A
#
# COMPACT_ATOMS: atom_id res chain seq x y z
N ASP A 1 -5.10 -4.67 -0.19
CA ASP A 1 -5.93 -3.49 0.14
C ASP A 1 -6.67 -2.92 -1.08
N ARG A 2 -5.99 -2.49 -2.16
CA ARG A 2 -6.65 -1.84 -3.31
C ARG A 2 -7.80 -2.64 -3.92
N MET A 3 -7.69 -3.97 -4.01
CA MET A 3 -8.78 -4.82 -4.50
C MET A 3 -10.05 -4.70 -3.65
N ILE A 4 -9.90 -4.53 -2.33
CA ILE A 4 -11.02 -4.27 -1.42
C ILE A 4 -11.59 -2.88 -1.67
N ASP A 5 -10.74 -1.87 -1.83
CA ASP A 5 -11.17 -0.48 -2.09
C ASP A 5 -11.97 -0.38 -3.40
N MET A 6 -11.65 -1.24 -4.37
CA MET A 6 -12.36 -1.36 -5.65
C MET A 6 -13.63 -2.22 -5.58
N GLY A 7 -13.96 -2.79 -4.41
CA GLY A 7 -15.16 -3.61 -4.22
C GLY A 7 -15.04 -5.06 -4.70
N PHE A 8 -13.85 -5.56 -5.00
CA PHE A 8 -13.64 -6.93 -5.51
C PHE A 8 -13.63 -8.02 -4.43
N GLU A 9 -14.01 -7.71 -3.19
CA GLU A 9 -14.06 -8.72 -2.11
C GLU A 9 -14.90 -9.96 -2.51
N PRO A 10 -16.11 -9.83 -3.09
CA PRO A 10 -16.92 -10.99 -3.46
C PRO A 10 -16.31 -11.80 -4.61
N ASP A 11 -15.71 -11.12 -5.60
CA ASP A 11 -15.08 -11.77 -6.75
C ASP A 11 -13.86 -12.57 -6.35
N VAL A 12 -13.04 -12.01 -5.45
CA VAL A 12 -11.88 -12.71 -4.89
C VAL A 12 -12.36 -13.95 -4.14
N GLN A 13 -13.36 -13.85 -3.26
CA GLN A 13 -13.91 -15.02 -2.57
C GLN A 13 -14.39 -16.11 -3.53
N LYS A 14 -15.07 -15.72 -4.61
CA LYS A 14 -15.53 -16.67 -5.64
C LYS A 14 -14.37 -17.37 -6.35
N ILE A 15 -13.26 -16.67 -6.61
CA ILE A 15 -12.05 -17.28 -7.20
C ILE A 15 -11.45 -18.33 -6.27
N LEU A 16 -11.52 -18.13 -4.95
CA LEU A 16 -11.02 -19.12 -3.97
C LEU A 16 -11.76 -20.45 -4.08
N GLU A 17 -13.07 -20.42 -4.32
CA GLU A 17 -13.92 -21.62 -4.43
C GLU A 17 -13.52 -22.53 -5.60
N PHE A 18 -12.95 -21.96 -6.66
CA PHE A 18 -12.47 -22.75 -7.81
C PHE A 18 -11.13 -23.43 -7.56
N MET A 19 -10.43 -23.10 -6.47
CA MET A 19 -9.16 -23.74 -6.19
C MET A 19 -9.36 -25.12 -5.53
N PRO A 20 -8.56 -26.14 -5.90
CA PRO A 20 -8.57 -27.42 -5.21
C PRO A 20 -8.34 -27.23 -3.71
N VAL A 21 -9.19 -27.84 -2.89
CA VAL A 21 -9.08 -27.79 -1.42
C VAL A 21 -8.10 -28.82 -0.87
N THR A 22 -7.82 -29.88 -1.64
CA THR A 22 -7.00 -31.02 -1.24
C THR A 22 -5.52 -30.69 -1.07
N ASN A 23 -5.05 -29.60 -1.67
CA ASN A 23 -3.67 -29.14 -1.56
C ASN A 23 -3.51 -27.98 -0.58
N GLN A 24 -4.54 -27.60 0.19
CA GLN A 24 -4.40 -26.58 1.23
C GLN A 24 -3.58 -27.13 2.40
N LYS A 25 -2.72 -26.29 2.99
CA LYS A 25 -1.97 -26.64 4.21
C LYS A 25 -2.93 -26.97 5.37
N PRO A 26 -2.56 -27.89 6.28
CA PRO A 26 -3.28 -28.08 7.52
C PRO A 26 -3.25 -26.80 8.37
N ASP A 27 -4.27 -26.61 9.21
CA ASP A 27 -4.32 -25.47 10.15
C ASP A 27 -3.77 -25.87 11.52
N THR A 28 -2.54 -26.39 11.52
CA THR A 28 -1.81 -26.89 12.69
C THR A 28 -0.43 -26.23 12.78
N GLU A 29 0.26 -26.38 13.90
CA GLU A 29 1.63 -25.84 14.08
C GLU A 29 2.63 -26.37 13.05
N GLU A 30 2.35 -27.54 12.46
CA GLU A 30 3.13 -28.10 11.33
C GLU A 30 3.18 -27.16 10.12
N ALA A 31 2.22 -26.25 9.97
CA ALA A 31 2.18 -25.26 8.90
C ALA A 31 3.16 -24.08 9.09
N GLU A 32 3.81 -23.99 10.25
CA GLU A 32 4.88 -23.03 10.57
C GLU A 32 6.23 -23.71 10.82
N ASP A 33 6.27 -25.04 10.95
CA ASP A 33 7.52 -25.77 11.14
C ASP A 33 8.36 -25.77 9.86
N GLU A 34 9.53 -25.13 9.92
CA GLU A 34 10.44 -25.00 8.79
C GLU A 34 10.88 -26.36 8.22
N THR A 35 11.16 -27.34 9.08
CA THR A 35 11.64 -28.66 8.63
C THR A 35 10.54 -29.46 7.94
N LEU A 36 9.32 -29.44 8.46
CA LEU A 36 8.17 -30.12 7.85
C LEU A 36 7.76 -29.44 6.54
N LEU A 37 7.77 -28.11 6.50
CA LEU A 37 7.48 -27.33 5.30
C LEU A 37 8.49 -27.61 4.19
N MET A 38 9.79 -27.62 4.52
CA MET A 38 10.85 -27.91 3.55
C MET A 38 10.77 -29.36 3.07
N LYS A 39 10.51 -30.32 3.96
CA LYS A 39 10.30 -31.72 3.58
C LYS A 39 9.12 -31.88 2.62
N ASN A 40 7.99 -31.20 2.87
CA ASN A 40 6.83 -31.22 1.97
C ASN A 40 7.12 -30.54 0.63
N PHE A 41 7.91 -29.45 0.62
CA PHE A 41 8.22 -28.67 -0.57
C PHE A 41 8.93 -29.48 -1.67
N TYR A 42 9.79 -30.43 -1.30
CA TYR A 42 10.48 -31.32 -2.24
C TYR A 42 9.63 -32.48 -2.75
N THR A 43 8.38 -32.61 -2.32
CA THR A 43 7.47 -33.67 -2.79
C THR A 43 6.67 -33.22 -4.02
N LYS A 44 6.23 -34.19 -4.82
CA LYS A 44 5.34 -33.96 -5.96
C LYS A 44 3.95 -33.42 -5.54
N ASN A 45 3.50 -33.77 -4.33
CA ASN A 45 2.20 -33.41 -3.77
C ASN A 45 2.34 -32.36 -2.67
N LYS A 46 3.12 -31.31 -2.93
CA LYS A 46 3.32 -30.21 -1.99
C LYS A 46 2.03 -29.40 -1.77
N TYR A 47 1.89 -28.82 -0.58
CA TYR A 47 0.80 -27.92 -0.29
C TYR A 47 0.92 -26.61 -1.08
N ARG A 48 -0.24 -26.03 -1.41
CA ARG A 48 -0.35 -24.70 -1.98
C ARG A 48 0.24 -23.68 -1.01
N GLN A 49 1.05 -22.79 -1.56
CA GLN A 49 1.52 -21.60 -0.87
C GLN A 49 0.75 -20.40 -1.41
N THR A 50 0.35 -19.52 -0.51
CA THR A 50 -0.38 -18.30 -0.86
C THR A 50 0.37 -17.14 -0.25
N VAL A 51 0.58 -16.10 -1.06
CA VAL A 51 1.27 -14.88 -0.65
C VAL A 51 0.29 -13.73 -0.83
N MET A 52 0.18 -12.90 0.20
CA MET A 52 -0.64 -11.70 0.17
C MET A 52 0.26 -10.48 0.34
N PHE A 53 0.18 -9.55 -0.60
CA PHE A 53 0.83 -8.25 -0.52
C PHE A 53 -0.22 -7.17 -0.27
N THR A 54 0.04 -6.32 0.72
CA THR A 54 -0.87 -5.22 1.08
C THR A 54 -0.06 -4.13 1.77
N ALA A 55 -0.39 -2.87 1.53
CA ALA A 55 0.24 -1.74 2.21
C ALA A 55 -0.48 -1.40 3.53
N THR A 56 -1.79 -1.68 3.59
CA THR A 56 -2.63 -1.50 4.78
C THR A 56 -3.35 -2.79 5.17
N MET A 57 -3.78 -2.90 6.43
CA MET A 57 -4.50 -4.06 6.98
C MET A 57 -5.86 -3.65 7.56
N PRO A 58 -6.83 -3.21 6.74
CA PRO A 58 -8.20 -3.02 7.21
C PRO A 58 -8.88 -4.39 7.47
N PRO A 59 -9.96 -4.44 8.28
CA PRO A 59 -10.63 -5.69 8.65
C PRO A 59 -11.03 -6.59 7.47
N ALA A 60 -11.37 -6.00 6.31
CA ALA A 60 -11.70 -6.75 5.10
C ALA A 60 -10.49 -7.52 4.51
N VAL A 61 -9.29 -6.91 4.54
CA VAL A 61 -8.06 -7.59 4.13
C VAL A 61 -7.72 -8.70 5.12
N GLU A 62 -7.93 -8.49 6.42
CA GLU A 62 -7.73 -9.54 7.43
C GLU A 62 -8.67 -10.73 7.23
N ARG A 63 -9.94 -10.52 6.87
CA ARG A 63 -10.87 -11.61 6.53
C ARG A 63 -10.37 -12.43 5.34
N LEU A 64 -9.92 -11.76 4.28
CA LEU A 64 -9.32 -12.45 3.13
C LEU A 64 -8.07 -13.23 3.55
N ALA A 65 -7.21 -12.65 4.38
CA ALA A 65 -6.01 -13.31 4.88
C ALA A 65 -6.35 -14.61 5.61
N ARG A 66 -7.35 -14.60 6.49
CA ARG A 66 -7.79 -15.82 7.22
C ARG A 66 -8.34 -16.91 6.30
N ASN A 67 -9.03 -16.54 5.22
CA ASN A 67 -9.61 -17.52 4.30
C ASN A 67 -8.52 -18.15 3.41
N TYR A 68 -7.64 -17.33 2.86
CA TYR A 68 -6.62 -17.74 1.89
C TYR A 68 -5.39 -18.37 2.51
N LEU A 69 -4.89 -17.78 3.60
CA LEU A 69 -3.64 -18.16 4.23
C LEU A 69 -3.89 -19.20 5.32
N ARG A 70 -2.87 -20.00 5.60
CA ARG A 70 -2.79 -20.85 6.79
C ARG A 70 -1.51 -20.48 7.48
N ARG A 71 -1.65 -19.99 8.71
CA ARG A 71 -0.52 -19.58 9.56
C ARG A 71 0.56 -18.77 8.81
N PRO A 72 0.21 -17.59 8.26
CA PRO A 72 1.13 -16.81 7.45
C PRO A 72 2.22 -16.14 8.29
N ALA A 73 3.45 -16.16 7.79
CA ALA A 73 4.48 -15.25 8.27
C ALA A 73 4.20 -13.83 7.76
N VAL A 74 4.35 -12.83 8.62
CA VAL A 74 4.21 -11.42 8.26
C VAL A 74 5.61 -10.82 8.10
N VAL A 75 5.94 -10.42 6.88
CA VAL A 75 7.17 -9.67 6.60
C VAL A 75 6.79 -8.23 6.34
N TYR A 76 7.28 -7.34 7.19
CA TYR A 76 7.05 -5.90 7.08
C TYR A 76 8.36 -5.18 6.81
N ILE A 77 8.39 -4.31 5.80
CA ILE A 77 9.55 -3.49 5.45
C ILE A 77 9.22 -2.04 5.78
N GLY A 78 9.95 -1.44 6.74
CA GLY A 78 9.76 -0.06 7.20
C GLY A 78 9.19 0.06 8.61
N SER A 79 8.58 1.21 8.94
CA SER A 79 7.82 1.42 10.19
C SER A 79 6.31 1.31 9.94
N VAL A 80 5.61 0.40 10.63
CA VAL A 80 4.16 0.18 10.47
C VAL A 80 3.42 1.49 10.77
N GLY A 81 2.83 2.06 9.72
CA GLY A 81 1.63 2.89 9.84
C GLY A 81 1.77 4.38 10.16
N LYS A 82 2.97 4.97 10.27
CA LYS A 82 3.09 6.38 10.69
C LYS A 82 4.20 7.18 9.99
N PRO A 83 4.15 7.41 8.66
CA PRO A 83 4.84 8.55 8.09
C PRO A 83 4.36 9.86 8.73
N THR A 84 3.06 9.94 9.02
CA THR A 84 2.38 11.15 9.50
C THR A 84 2.75 11.59 10.92
N GLU A 85 3.17 10.69 11.82
CA GLU A 85 3.54 11.10 13.20
C GLU A 85 4.93 11.70 13.32
N ARG A 86 5.79 11.46 12.34
CA ARG A 86 7.16 12.03 12.31
C ARG A 86 7.31 13.16 11.30
N VAL A 87 6.24 13.50 10.59
CA VAL A 87 6.21 14.57 9.59
C VAL A 87 5.32 15.68 10.10
N GLU A 88 5.88 16.88 10.21
CA GLU A 88 5.10 18.08 10.49
C GLU A 88 4.15 18.35 9.30
N GLN A 89 2.85 18.40 9.59
CA GLN A 89 1.81 18.62 8.60
C GLN A 89 1.12 19.96 8.87
N ILE A 90 1.19 20.86 7.88
CA ILE A 90 0.58 22.18 7.95
C ILE A 90 -0.50 22.28 6.88
N VAL A 91 -1.72 22.66 7.28
CA VAL A 91 -2.86 22.79 6.38
C VAL A 91 -3.30 24.25 6.28
N TYR A 92 -3.52 24.73 5.06
CA TYR A 92 -4.06 26.06 4.78
C TYR A 92 -5.44 25.94 4.14
N LEU A 93 -6.49 26.47 4.79
CA LEU A 93 -7.82 26.59 4.20
C LEU A 93 -7.88 27.88 3.38
N ILE A 94 -7.78 27.74 2.06
CA ILE A 94 -7.76 28.86 1.10
C ILE A 94 -8.57 28.52 -0.15
N SER A 95 -8.98 29.54 -0.90
CA SER A 95 -9.63 29.34 -2.19
C SER A 95 -8.64 28.94 -3.29
N GLU A 96 -9.13 28.36 -4.39
CA GLU A 96 -8.28 27.91 -5.51
C GLU A 96 -7.43 29.04 -6.11
N SER A 97 -7.96 30.26 -6.20
CA SER A 97 -7.25 31.42 -6.74
C SER A 97 -6.09 31.88 -5.86
N GLU A 98 -6.15 31.60 -4.56
CA GLU A 98 -5.14 32.02 -3.58
C GLU A 98 -3.96 31.06 -3.48
N LYS A 99 -4.12 29.80 -3.92
CA LYS A 99 -3.07 28.76 -3.81
C LYS A 99 -1.75 29.18 -4.43
N ARG A 100 -1.78 29.83 -5.59
CA ARG A 100 -0.56 30.27 -6.29
C ARG A 100 0.21 31.32 -5.48
N LYS A 101 -0.50 32.31 -4.94
CA LYS A 101 0.11 33.36 -4.11
C LYS A 101 0.67 32.76 -2.82
N LYS A 102 -0.07 31.83 -2.20
CA LYS A 102 0.37 31.18 -0.96
C LYS A 102 1.59 30.29 -1.17
N LEU A 103 1.66 29.57 -2.30
CA LEU A 103 2.83 28.76 -2.64
C LEU A 103 4.08 29.63 -2.76
N ILE A 104 4.01 30.76 -3.47
CA ILE A 104 5.14 31.70 -3.60
C ILE A 104 5.59 32.19 -2.23
N GLU A 105 4.65 32.59 -1.38
CA GLU A 105 4.95 33.01 0.00
C GLU A 105 5.66 31.89 0.82
N ILE A 106 5.35 30.62 0.56
CA ILE A 106 6.00 29.48 1.22
C ILE A 106 7.42 29.27 0.66
N LEU A 107 7.61 29.39 -0.66
CA LEU A 107 8.91 29.25 -1.31
C LEU A 107 9.87 30.38 -0.87
N ASP A 108 9.36 31.61 -0.77
CA ASP A 108 10.12 32.80 -0.36
C ASP A 108 10.63 32.72 1.09
N ARG A 109 10.09 31.82 1.93
CA ARG A 109 10.57 31.61 3.30
C ARG A 109 11.92 30.88 3.36
N GLY A 110 12.44 30.40 2.23
CA GLY A 110 13.73 29.72 2.15
C GLY A 110 13.63 28.25 2.59
N LEU A 111 13.00 27.43 1.74
CA LEU A 111 12.98 25.97 1.91
C LEU A 111 14.30 25.35 1.40
N GLU A 112 14.79 24.32 2.08
CA GLU A 112 15.95 23.56 1.62
C GLU A 112 15.61 22.73 0.38
N PRO A 113 16.27 22.94 -0.78
CA PRO A 113 16.05 22.11 -1.95
C PRO A 113 16.74 20.74 -1.81
N PRO A 114 16.18 19.66 -2.39
CA PRO A 114 15.01 19.63 -3.27
C PRO A 114 13.68 19.47 -2.51
N ILE A 115 12.64 20.13 -3.03
CA ILE A 115 11.25 19.98 -2.56
C ILE A 115 10.36 19.35 -3.65
N ILE A 116 9.23 18.77 -3.25
CA ILE A 116 8.26 18.16 -4.16
C ILE A 116 6.90 18.85 -3.99
N ILE A 117 6.30 19.27 -5.10
CA ILE A 117 4.96 19.86 -5.15
C ILE A 117 4.04 18.92 -5.92
N PHE A 118 3.05 18.35 -5.24
CA PHE A 118 2.04 17.48 -5.85
C PHE A 118 0.85 18.28 -6.36
N VAL A 119 0.35 17.90 -7.54
CA VAL A 119 -0.87 18.45 -8.15
C VAL A 119 -1.72 17.32 -8.74
N ASN A 120 -3.04 17.49 -8.78
CA ASN A 120 -3.96 16.42 -9.17
C ASN A 120 -3.98 16.13 -10.68
N GLN A 121 -3.73 17.12 -11.52
CA GLN A 121 -3.80 16.99 -12.99
C GLN A 121 -2.47 17.36 -13.65
N LYS A 122 -2.08 16.58 -14.65
CA LYS A 122 -0.85 16.80 -15.42
C LYS A 122 -0.76 18.21 -16.01
N LYS A 123 -1.83 18.71 -16.61
CA LYS A 123 -1.88 20.08 -17.16
C LYS A 123 -1.63 21.15 -16.09
N GLY A 124 -2.10 20.92 -14.87
CA GLY A 124 -1.83 21.78 -13.73
C GLY A 124 -0.35 21.81 -13.35
N ALA A 125 0.32 20.65 -13.44
CA ALA A 125 1.77 20.54 -13.19
C ALA A 125 2.56 21.38 -14.19
N ASP A 126 2.25 21.22 -15.48
CA ASP A 126 2.97 21.93 -16.55
C ASP A 126 2.82 23.45 -16.46
N VAL A 127 1.61 23.92 -16.13
CA VAL A 127 1.33 25.36 -15.95
C VAL A 127 2.03 25.90 -14.69
N LEU A 128 2.02 25.14 -13.60
CA LEU A 128 2.66 25.54 -12.35
C LEU A 128 4.18 25.60 -12.50
N ALA A 129 4.80 24.59 -13.11
CA ALA A 129 6.24 24.52 -13.35
C ALA A 129 6.71 25.72 -14.18
N LYS A 130 6.05 26.02 -15.30
CA LYS A 130 6.34 27.22 -16.11
C LYS A 130 6.13 28.52 -15.34
N GLY A 131 5.17 28.53 -14.41
CA GLY A 131 4.90 29.66 -13.55
C GLY A 131 6.01 29.93 -12.53
N LEU A 132 6.62 28.88 -12.00
CA LEU A 132 7.73 28.94 -11.04
C LEU A 132 9.06 29.26 -11.75
N GLU A 133 9.32 28.65 -12.90
CA GLU A 133 10.52 28.93 -13.71
C GLU A 133 10.61 30.40 -14.13
N LYS A 134 9.46 31.02 -14.46
CA LYS A 134 9.38 32.47 -14.74
C LYS A 134 9.69 33.36 -13.54
N LEU A 135 9.50 32.86 -12.33
CA LEU A 135 9.81 33.56 -11.08
C LEU A 135 11.26 33.33 -10.64
N GLY A 136 12.04 32.53 -11.39
CA GLY A 136 13.44 32.24 -11.08
C GLY A 136 13.62 31.21 -9.96
N VAL A 137 12.59 30.40 -9.69
CA VAL A 137 12.62 29.27 -8.75
C VAL A 137 12.83 27.96 -9.50
#